data_AF-A0AAD7UJ99-F1
#
_entry.id   AF-A0AAD7UJ99-F1
#
_cell.length_a   1.000
_cell.length_b   1.000
_cell.length_c   1.000
_cell.angle_alpha   90.00
_cell.angle_beta   90.00
_cell.angle_gamma   90.00
#
_symmetry.space_group_name_H-M   'P 1'
#
loop_
_entity.id
_entity.type
_entity.pdbx_description
1 polymer ?
#
loop_
_entity_poly.entity_id
_entity_poly.type
_entity_poly.pdbx_seq_one_letter_code
_entity_poly.pdbx_strand_id
1 'polypeptide(L)'
;MSSSSYEPAPQSFVAKHALRELVDMRARVMLNGVEDIEELEAVIEAKEAWVFGLLEGVSHGALVALSRRRIETQEHLVEISKLFDKVGVEQHVRELLVRMVPGRGYDPDVDENVRLPRGVSSDSDGTEEELAEFVRLGAIDWVAMCLHDHAGLGRHACRVAAEAGSLEVLSWARARGYAWDERTCSSAAEGGHLDVLKWARQHGCPWDVRTCTVAAASGRLDVLKWARDNDCPWDAWTCAEAARFGHLEVLQWARNNGCPWNDLTCSRAAHAGHLQILKWARERGCPWNELACTQAALGGHLDLLEWARRNGCPWDEATCSMAARAGHLHVLKWAHANGCPWDEWTCTWAALFGNLRVLEWARQNDCPWDKSKCEAATDADFQATSREVREWAHEEEEEEEEEEDGKYRYDMRADQADEVATHHIEILVERARADDCPIDAAEAGRVEMSL
;
A
#
# COMPACT_ATOMS: atom_id res chain seq x y z
N MET A 1 -14.59 7.87 21.01
CA MET A 1 -15.85 8.05 20.27
C MET A 1 -15.65 9.12 19.22
N SER A 2 -15.43 8.74 17.98
CA SER A 2 -15.79 9.55 16.81
C SER A 2 -16.00 8.58 15.66
N SER A 3 -17.26 8.49 15.30
CA SER A 3 -17.84 7.65 14.28
C SER A 3 -17.35 8.05 12.89
N SER A 4 -16.93 7.03 12.13
CA SER A 4 -16.92 6.99 10.67
C SER A 4 -18.15 7.67 10.07
N SER A 5 -17.97 8.85 9.47
CA SER A 5 -18.94 9.44 8.56
C SER A 5 -18.59 9.01 7.14
N TYR A 6 -19.37 8.08 6.63
CA TYR A 6 -19.43 7.69 5.23
C TYR A 6 -19.74 8.93 4.39
N GLU A 7 -18.80 9.42 3.58
CA GLU A 7 -19.09 10.47 2.58
C GLU A 7 -19.93 9.87 1.45
N PRO A 8 -21.09 10.46 1.11
CA PRO A 8 -21.89 9.99 -0.02
C PRO A 8 -21.14 10.31 -1.32
N ALA A 9 -21.16 9.37 -2.27
CA ALA A 9 -20.58 9.56 -3.59
C ALA A 9 -21.03 10.91 -4.21
N PRO A 10 -20.14 11.62 -4.93
CA PRO A 10 -20.47 12.93 -5.48
C PRO A 10 -21.71 12.83 -6.36
N GLN A 11 -22.65 13.76 -6.20
CA GLN A 11 -23.96 13.77 -6.89
C GLN A 11 -23.85 13.63 -8.42
N SER A 12 -22.68 13.96 -8.99
CA SER A 12 -22.35 13.77 -10.41
C SER A 12 -22.22 12.30 -10.85
N PHE A 13 -21.79 11.40 -9.95
CA PHE A 13 -21.65 9.96 -10.23
C PHE A 13 -23.01 9.26 -10.30
N VAL A 14 -23.91 9.62 -9.38
CA VAL A 14 -25.30 9.12 -9.36
C VAL A 14 -26.07 9.59 -10.61
N ALA A 15 -25.87 10.84 -11.03
CA ALA A 15 -26.48 11.37 -12.24
C ALA A 15 -25.96 10.69 -13.52
N LYS A 16 -24.64 10.43 -13.61
CA LYS A 16 -24.03 9.74 -14.77
C LYS A 16 -24.49 8.28 -14.89
N HIS A 17 -24.60 7.55 -13.77
CA HIS A 17 -25.12 6.18 -13.78
C HIS A 17 -26.61 6.14 -14.15
N ALA A 18 -27.41 7.09 -13.66
CA ALA A 18 -28.83 7.19 -14.00
C ALA A 18 -29.07 7.51 -15.49
N LEU A 19 -28.25 8.37 -16.09
CA LEU A 19 -28.26 8.67 -17.53
C LEU A 19 -27.90 7.45 -18.38
N ARG A 20 -26.93 6.64 -17.94
CA ARG A 20 -26.53 5.41 -18.63
C ARG A 20 -27.65 4.36 -18.63
N GLU A 21 -28.31 4.17 -17.49
CA GLU A 21 -29.47 3.29 -17.36
C GLU A 21 -30.65 3.73 -18.25
N LEU A 22 -30.90 5.04 -18.36
CA LEU A 22 -31.94 5.61 -19.23
C LEU A 22 -31.68 5.37 -20.71
N VAL A 23 -30.42 5.53 -21.16
CA VAL A 23 -30.01 5.26 -22.54
C VAL A 23 -30.16 3.76 -22.87
N ASP A 24 -29.78 2.89 -21.95
CA ASP A 24 -29.86 1.44 -22.12
C ASP A 24 -31.32 0.92 -22.12
N MET A 25 -32.19 1.50 -21.27
CA MET A 25 -33.63 1.21 -21.27
C MET A 25 -34.29 1.65 -22.58
N ARG A 26 -33.94 2.83 -23.10
CA ARG A 26 -34.47 3.36 -24.36
C ARG A 26 -34.03 2.51 -25.57
N ALA A 27 -32.79 2.01 -25.53
CA ALA A 27 -32.29 1.07 -26.54
C ALA A 27 -33.01 -0.29 -26.50
N ARG A 28 -33.35 -0.80 -25.31
CA ARG A 28 -34.09 -2.07 -25.16
C ARG A 28 -35.56 -1.97 -25.59
N VAL A 29 -36.21 -0.83 -25.37
CA VAL A 29 -37.56 -0.56 -25.89
C VAL A 29 -37.57 -0.53 -27.41
N MET A 30 -36.55 0.07 -28.03
CA MET A 30 -36.38 0.15 -29.49
C MET A 30 -36.06 -1.20 -30.15
N LEU A 31 -35.44 -2.13 -29.43
CA LEU A 31 -35.01 -3.43 -29.98
C LEU A 31 -36.03 -4.56 -29.80
N ASN A 32 -36.86 -4.54 -28.76
CA ASN A 32 -37.72 -5.70 -28.41
C ASN A 32 -39.23 -5.48 -28.56
N GLY A 33 -39.69 -4.32 -29.06
CA GLY A 33 -41.11 -4.10 -29.35
C GLY A 33 -42.03 -4.45 -28.18
N VAL A 34 -41.86 -3.77 -27.05
CA VAL A 34 -42.60 -4.04 -25.82
C VAL A 34 -44.03 -3.52 -25.94
N GLU A 35 -45.02 -4.35 -25.60
CA GLU A 35 -46.46 -4.11 -25.82
C GLU A 35 -47.12 -3.05 -24.91
N ASP A 36 -46.40 -2.50 -23.92
CA ASP A 36 -46.89 -1.40 -23.07
C ASP A 36 -45.87 -0.26 -22.98
N ILE A 37 -45.92 0.60 -23.99
CA ILE A 37 -45.07 1.78 -24.14
C ILE A 37 -45.39 2.83 -23.06
N GLU A 38 -46.65 2.97 -22.66
CA GLU A 38 -47.11 4.02 -21.73
C GLU A 38 -46.57 3.83 -20.29
N GLU A 39 -46.45 2.59 -19.81
CA GLU A 39 -45.97 2.30 -18.45
C GLU A 39 -44.45 2.50 -18.34
N LEU A 40 -43.71 2.21 -19.43
CA LEU A 40 -42.26 2.39 -19.54
C LEU A 40 -41.88 3.86 -19.77
N GLU A 41 -42.66 4.60 -20.56
CA GLU A 41 -42.49 6.05 -20.73
C GLU A 41 -42.72 6.79 -19.41
N ALA A 42 -43.71 6.38 -18.60
CA ALA A 42 -43.94 6.96 -17.26
C ALA A 42 -42.78 6.72 -16.28
N VAL A 43 -42.12 5.55 -16.34
CA VAL A 43 -40.95 5.23 -15.51
C VAL A 43 -39.71 6.04 -15.96
N ILE A 44 -39.56 6.24 -17.27
CA ILE A 44 -38.51 7.09 -17.85
C ILE A 44 -38.71 8.55 -17.43
N GLU A 45 -39.92 9.09 -17.57
CA GLU A 45 -40.26 10.46 -17.18
C GLU A 45 -40.06 10.71 -15.68
N ALA A 46 -40.42 9.74 -14.82
CA ALA A 46 -40.22 9.85 -13.37
C ALA A 46 -38.72 9.83 -12.98
N LYS A 47 -37.90 9.03 -13.65
CA LYS A 47 -36.45 9.00 -13.44
C LYS A 47 -35.76 10.25 -13.99
N GLU A 48 -36.19 10.76 -15.14
CA GLU A 48 -35.70 12.03 -15.71
C GLU A 48 -36.02 13.19 -14.76
N ALA A 49 -37.26 13.33 -14.28
CA ALA A 49 -37.65 14.38 -13.34
C ALA A 49 -36.82 14.35 -12.04
N TRP A 50 -36.47 13.16 -11.55
CA TRP A 50 -35.62 12.98 -10.37
C TRP A 50 -34.16 13.38 -10.61
N VAL A 51 -33.58 13.01 -11.76
CA VAL A 51 -32.21 13.38 -12.17
C VAL A 51 -32.09 14.90 -12.45
N PHE A 52 -33.13 15.51 -13.03
CA PHE A 52 -33.14 16.95 -13.33
C PHE A 52 -33.45 17.82 -12.10
N GLY A 53 -34.13 17.27 -11.08
CA GLY A 53 -34.30 17.92 -9.78
C GLY A 53 -32.99 18.07 -8.98
N LEU A 54 -31.97 17.26 -9.30
CA LEU A 54 -30.62 17.32 -8.73
C LEU A 54 -29.72 18.41 -9.37
N LEU A 55 -30.15 19.07 -10.45
CA LEU A 55 -29.31 19.95 -11.29
C LEU A 55 -29.81 21.42 -11.41
N GLU A 56 -30.58 21.91 -10.44
CA GLU A 56 -31.18 23.27 -10.33
C GLU A 56 -31.12 24.25 -11.54
N GLY A 57 -32.30 24.66 -12.04
CA GLY A 57 -32.45 26.04 -12.56
C GLY A 57 -33.11 26.29 -13.91
N VAL A 58 -34.02 25.44 -14.42
CA VAL A 58 -34.81 25.79 -15.63
C VAL A 58 -36.30 25.88 -15.29
N SER A 59 -36.92 27.02 -15.62
CA SER A 59 -38.34 27.25 -15.30
C SER A 59 -39.25 26.37 -16.15
N HIS A 60 -40.17 25.69 -15.45
CA HIS A 60 -41.13 24.70 -15.95
C HIS A 60 -41.98 25.19 -17.15
N GLY A 61 -42.13 26.51 -17.33
CA GLY A 61 -43.00 27.12 -18.35
C GLY A 61 -42.46 27.09 -19.79
N ALA A 62 -41.14 27.07 -19.99
CA ALA A 62 -40.55 27.04 -21.34
C ALA A 62 -40.54 25.64 -21.97
N LEU A 63 -40.50 24.59 -21.13
CA LEU A 63 -40.38 23.19 -21.56
C LEU A 63 -41.73 22.55 -21.93
N VAL A 64 -42.82 22.93 -21.25
CA VAL A 64 -44.18 22.53 -21.65
C VAL A 64 -44.54 23.04 -23.06
N ALA A 65 -43.90 24.12 -23.51
CA ALA A 65 -44.09 24.67 -24.85
C ALA A 65 -43.30 23.91 -25.94
N LEU A 66 -42.19 23.25 -25.59
CA LEU A 66 -41.36 22.47 -26.52
C LEU A 66 -41.79 20.99 -26.60
N SER A 67 -42.20 20.38 -25.49
CA SER A 67 -42.69 18.99 -25.48
C SER A 67 -44.08 18.80 -26.10
N ARG A 68 -44.82 19.88 -26.39
CA ARG A 68 -46.18 19.83 -26.96
C ARG A 68 -46.28 20.03 -28.48
N ARG A 69 -45.18 20.18 -29.21
CA ARG A 69 -45.26 20.09 -30.69
C ARG A 69 -45.21 18.63 -31.12
N ARG A 70 -46.39 18.08 -31.38
CA ARG A 70 -46.65 16.75 -31.92
C ARG A 70 -45.81 16.52 -33.19
N ILE A 71 -44.88 15.56 -33.15
CA ILE A 71 -44.11 15.13 -34.32
C ILE A 71 -45.04 14.23 -35.14
N GLU A 72 -45.70 14.79 -36.15
CA GLU A 72 -46.72 14.07 -36.93
C GLU A 72 -46.21 13.51 -38.27
N THR A 73 -45.00 13.87 -38.75
CA THR A 73 -44.47 13.40 -40.04
C THR A 73 -42.94 13.21 -40.07
N GLN A 74 -42.50 12.36 -41.01
CA GLN A 74 -41.10 11.95 -41.23
C GLN A 74 -40.17 13.11 -41.68
N GLU A 75 -40.72 14.22 -42.17
CA GLU A 75 -39.98 15.44 -42.51
C GLU A 75 -39.47 16.20 -41.27
N HIS A 76 -40.19 16.16 -40.14
CA HIS A 76 -39.75 16.79 -38.90
C HIS A 76 -38.52 16.09 -38.28
N LEU A 77 -38.37 14.78 -38.50
CA LEU A 77 -37.17 14.03 -38.08
C LEU A 77 -35.93 14.38 -38.92
N VAL A 78 -36.12 14.67 -40.22
CA VAL A 78 -35.04 15.13 -41.10
C VAL A 78 -34.62 16.56 -40.75
N GLU A 79 -35.55 17.42 -40.32
CA GLU A 79 -35.26 18.78 -39.88
C GLU A 79 -34.57 18.83 -38.51
N ILE A 80 -34.96 17.94 -37.58
CA ILE A 80 -34.28 17.75 -36.29
C ILE A 80 -32.88 17.16 -36.50
N SER A 81 -32.72 16.16 -37.37
CA SER A 81 -31.39 15.62 -37.74
C SER A 81 -30.49 16.70 -38.34
N LYS A 82 -31.02 17.56 -39.22
CA LYS A 82 -30.28 18.71 -39.79
C LYS A 82 -29.97 19.79 -38.75
N LEU A 83 -30.77 19.91 -37.69
CA LEU A 83 -30.52 20.79 -36.54
C LEU A 83 -29.43 20.22 -35.62
N PHE A 84 -29.38 18.89 -35.43
CA PHE A 84 -28.27 18.19 -34.75
C PHE A 84 -26.96 18.23 -35.56
N ASP A 85 -27.03 18.22 -36.89
CA ASP A 85 -25.85 18.40 -37.75
C ASP A 85 -25.39 19.87 -37.85
N LYS A 86 -26.28 20.85 -37.64
CA LYS A 86 -25.95 22.30 -37.64
C LYS A 86 -25.53 22.83 -36.28
N VAL A 87 -26.13 22.34 -35.20
CA VAL A 87 -25.74 22.65 -33.82
C VAL A 87 -24.71 21.59 -33.44
N GLY A 88 -23.47 21.79 -33.91
CA GLY A 88 -22.35 20.98 -33.48
C GLY A 88 -22.32 20.98 -31.94
N VAL A 89 -22.68 19.84 -31.36
CA VAL A 89 -22.77 19.63 -29.90
C VAL A 89 -21.43 19.92 -29.21
N GLU A 90 -20.33 19.96 -29.98
CA GLU A 90 -19.02 20.43 -29.53
C GLU A 90 -19.01 21.87 -29.00
N GLN A 91 -19.74 22.82 -29.58
CA GLN A 91 -19.57 24.24 -29.23
C GLN A 91 -20.29 24.63 -27.94
N HIS A 92 -21.47 24.06 -27.69
CA HIS A 92 -22.24 24.34 -26.47
C HIS A 92 -21.69 23.59 -25.24
N VAL A 93 -21.16 22.37 -25.45
CA VAL A 93 -20.41 21.63 -24.41
C VAL A 93 -19.08 22.34 -24.11
N ARG A 94 -18.40 22.90 -25.11
CA ARG A 94 -17.22 23.79 -24.91
C ARG A 94 -17.56 25.08 -24.17
N GLU A 95 -18.65 25.77 -24.51
CA GLU A 95 -19.06 27.01 -23.82
C GLU A 95 -19.50 26.77 -22.36
N LEU A 96 -20.14 25.63 -22.09
CA LEU A 96 -20.47 25.20 -20.73
C LEU A 96 -19.22 24.82 -19.91
N LEU A 97 -18.25 24.12 -20.52
CA LEU A 97 -16.97 23.79 -19.89
C LEU A 97 -16.10 25.03 -19.63
N VAL A 98 -16.07 26.01 -20.55
CA VAL A 98 -15.34 27.28 -20.39
C VAL A 98 -15.95 28.16 -19.29
N ARG A 99 -17.27 28.07 -19.06
CA ARG A 99 -17.94 28.81 -17.97
C ARG A 99 -17.83 28.13 -16.59
N MET A 100 -17.47 26.85 -16.54
CA MET A 100 -17.41 26.06 -15.31
C MET A 100 -16.01 25.98 -14.68
N VAL A 101 -14.97 26.51 -15.33
CA VAL A 101 -13.62 26.68 -14.74
C VAL A 101 -13.48 28.11 -14.21
N PRO A 102 -13.36 28.34 -12.89
CA PRO A 102 -13.17 29.68 -12.38
C PRO A 102 -11.76 30.18 -12.69
N GLY A 103 -11.68 31.20 -13.54
CA GLY A 103 -10.51 32.08 -13.66
C GLY A 103 -9.49 31.70 -14.73
N ARG A 104 -9.79 32.04 -15.99
CA ARG A 104 -8.83 32.55 -16.99
C ARG A 104 -9.64 33.14 -18.15
N GLY A 105 -9.72 34.47 -18.20
CA GLY A 105 -10.37 35.17 -19.29
C GLY A 105 -9.64 34.94 -20.61
N TYR A 106 -10.37 34.53 -21.63
CA TYR A 106 -9.90 34.44 -23.00
C TYR A 106 -10.33 35.73 -23.74
N ASP A 107 -9.36 36.49 -24.20
CA ASP A 107 -9.51 37.65 -25.10
C ASP A 107 -9.02 37.20 -26.49
N PRO A 108 -9.84 37.26 -27.57
CA PRO A 108 -9.50 36.62 -28.83
C PRO A 108 -8.53 37.38 -29.75
N ASP A 109 -8.00 38.56 -29.37
CA ASP A 109 -7.17 39.38 -30.28
C ASP A 109 -5.79 39.76 -29.71
N VAL A 110 -4.89 38.79 -29.45
CA VAL A 110 -3.45 39.09 -29.31
C VAL A 110 -2.56 37.96 -29.88
N ASP A 111 -2.11 38.19 -31.10
CA ASP A 111 -0.79 37.99 -31.73
C ASP A 111 0.12 36.79 -31.37
N GLU A 112 0.78 36.30 -32.43
CA GLU A 112 1.85 35.29 -32.42
C GLU A 112 3.02 35.68 -31.49
N ASN A 113 3.51 34.70 -30.72
CA ASN A 113 4.66 34.78 -29.78
C ASN A 113 4.38 35.29 -28.36
N VAL A 114 3.74 34.46 -27.52
CA VAL A 114 3.90 34.57 -26.06
C VAL A 114 4.17 33.18 -25.46
N ARG A 115 5.37 33.01 -24.88
CA ARG A 115 5.73 31.82 -24.09
C ARG A 115 4.70 31.60 -22.97
N LEU A 116 4.15 30.39 -22.90
CA LEU A 116 3.20 30.00 -21.85
C LEU A 116 3.84 30.12 -20.44
N PRO A 117 3.06 30.56 -19.44
CA PRO A 117 3.57 30.81 -18.10
C PRO A 117 3.91 29.49 -17.39
N ARG A 118 5.15 29.44 -16.88
CA ARG A 118 5.60 28.44 -15.90
C ARG A 118 4.76 28.58 -14.63
N GLY A 119 4.18 27.48 -14.16
CA GLY A 119 3.62 27.37 -12.82
C GLY A 119 2.23 26.78 -12.76
N VAL A 120 2.11 25.47 -12.97
CA VAL A 120 1.14 24.63 -12.25
C VAL A 120 1.91 23.38 -11.83
N SER A 121 1.84 23.08 -10.54
CA SER A 121 2.42 21.89 -9.93
C SER A 121 1.86 20.62 -10.59
N SER A 122 2.69 19.58 -10.62
CA SER A 122 2.50 18.29 -11.28
C SER A 122 1.58 17.35 -10.48
N ASP A 123 0.30 17.25 -10.84
CA ASP A 123 -0.56 16.13 -10.41
C ASP A 123 -0.73 15.16 -11.60
N SER A 124 0.27 14.30 -11.81
CA SER A 124 0.25 13.26 -12.86
C SER A 124 -0.84 12.22 -12.64
N ASP A 125 -1.24 11.99 -11.40
CA ASP A 125 -1.94 10.78 -10.99
C ASP A 125 -3.42 10.78 -11.37
N GLY A 126 -4.09 11.93 -11.31
CA GLY A 126 -5.52 12.04 -11.66
C GLY A 126 -5.81 11.76 -13.15
N THR A 127 -4.91 12.22 -14.04
CA THR A 127 -5.08 12.01 -15.50
C THR A 127 -4.85 10.56 -15.93
N GLU A 128 -3.97 9.83 -15.24
CA GLU A 128 -3.76 8.41 -15.47
C GLU A 128 -4.97 7.58 -15.01
N GLU A 129 -5.56 7.92 -13.86
CA GLU A 129 -6.74 7.23 -13.33
C GLU A 129 -7.99 7.42 -14.21
N GLU A 130 -8.25 8.64 -14.66
CA GLU A 130 -9.36 8.94 -15.58
C GLU A 130 -9.21 8.17 -16.90
N LEU A 131 -8.01 8.19 -17.49
CA LEU A 131 -7.71 7.40 -18.69
C LEU A 131 -7.94 5.90 -18.44
N ALA A 132 -7.50 5.39 -17.29
CA ALA A 132 -7.67 3.98 -16.94
C ALA A 132 -9.15 3.60 -16.84
N GLU A 133 -10.02 4.46 -16.29
CA GLU A 133 -11.47 4.24 -16.27
C GLU A 133 -12.05 4.16 -17.68
N PHE A 134 -11.70 5.10 -18.57
CA PHE A 134 -12.17 5.08 -19.95
C PHE A 134 -11.74 3.82 -20.70
N VAL A 135 -10.53 3.34 -20.47
CA VAL A 135 -10.01 2.10 -21.06
C VAL A 135 -10.78 0.87 -20.56
N ARG A 136 -11.05 0.80 -19.25
CA ARG A 136 -11.86 -0.29 -18.65
C ARG A 136 -13.29 -0.29 -19.14
N LEU A 137 -13.84 0.88 -19.45
CA LEU A 137 -15.18 1.04 -20.02
C LEU A 137 -15.25 0.77 -21.53
N GLY A 138 -14.12 0.61 -22.21
CA GLY A 138 -14.07 0.48 -23.68
C GLY A 138 -14.42 1.78 -24.42
N ALA A 139 -14.36 2.93 -23.75
CA ALA A 139 -14.80 4.22 -24.27
C ALA A 139 -13.75 4.86 -25.20
N ILE A 140 -13.58 4.30 -26.40
CA ILE A 140 -12.51 4.64 -27.34
C ILE A 140 -12.42 6.14 -27.67
N ASP A 141 -13.55 6.83 -27.85
CA ASP A 141 -13.54 8.27 -28.18
C ASP A 141 -12.97 9.12 -27.03
N TRP A 142 -13.27 8.74 -25.79
CA TRP A 142 -12.74 9.39 -24.59
C TRP A 142 -11.25 9.08 -24.40
N VAL A 143 -10.85 7.83 -24.65
CA VAL A 143 -9.44 7.45 -24.68
C VAL A 143 -8.69 8.26 -25.76
N ALA A 144 -9.27 8.44 -26.94
CA ALA A 144 -8.69 9.24 -28.01
C ALA A 144 -8.48 10.70 -27.61
N MET A 145 -9.50 11.28 -26.96
CA MET A 145 -9.48 12.66 -26.49
C MET A 145 -8.40 12.85 -25.41
N CYS A 146 -8.34 11.99 -24.40
CA CYS A 146 -7.31 12.02 -23.37
C CYS A 146 -5.89 11.87 -23.94
N LEU A 147 -5.69 10.97 -24.91
CA LEU A 147 -4.38 10.76 -25.53
C LEU A 147 -3.96 11.87 -26.49
N HIS A 148 -4.90 12.65 -27.02
CA HIS A 148 -4.59 13.86 -27.80
C HIS A 148 -3.95 14.93 -26.91
N ASP A 149 -4.54 15.16 -25.73
CA ASP A 149 -4.07 16.16 -24.78
C ASP A 149 -2.80 15.70 -24.03
N HIS A 150 -2.60 14.38 -23.94
CA HIS A 150 -1.50 13.76 -23.19
C HIS A 150 -0.79 12.66 -23.99
N ALA A 151 -0.06 13.05 -25.03
CA ALA A 151 0.66 12.12 -25.92
C ALA A 151 1.64 11.16 -25.20
N GLY A 152 2.08 11.48 -23.97
CA GLY A 152 2.92 10.62 -23.14
C GLY A 152 2.23 9.38 -22.58
N LEU A 153 0.89 9.37 -22.54
CA LEU A 153 0.09 8.31 -21.90
C LEU A 153 -0.20 7.10 -22.80
N GLY A 154 0.23 7.10 -24.07
CA GLY A 154 -0.05 6.00 -24.99
C GLY A 154 0.41 4.62 -24.48
N ARG A 155 1.59 4.55 -23.84
CA ARG A 155 2.08 3.30 -23.19
C ARG A 155 1.21 2.89 -22.01
N HIS A 156 0.76 3.87 -21.21
CA HIS A 156 -0.12 3.62 -20.08
C HIS A 156 -1.47 3.07 -20.56
N ALA A 157 -2.07 3.66 -21.61
CA ALA A 157 -3.32 3.16 -22.21
C ALA A 157 -3.18 1.71 -22.71
N CYS A 158 -2.09 1.37 -23.39
CA CYS A 158 -1.82 -0.02 -23.81
C CYS A 158 -1.72 -0.97 -22.61
N ARG A 159 -1.01 -0.56 -21.54
CA ARG A 159 -0.88 -1.35 -20.31
C ARG A 159 -2.23 -1.61 -19.65
N VAL A 160 -3.03 -0.57 -19.44
CA VAL A 160 -4.36 -0.71 -18.81
C VAL A 160 -5.31 -1.51 -19.69
N ALA A 161 -5.26 -1.32 -21.01
CA ALA A 161 -6.10 -2.10 -21.93
C ALA A 161 -5.75 -3.59 -21.86
N ALA A 162 -4.46 -3.92 -21.74
CA ALA A 162 -4.00 -5.28 -21.55
C ALA A 162 -4.45 -5.85 -20.19
N GLU A 163 -4.29 -5.10 -19.11
CA GLU A 163 -4.71 -5.48 -17.75
C GLU A 163 -6.22 -5.70 -17.63
N ALA A 164 -7.03 -4.87 -18.29
CA ALA A 164 -8.48 -4.93 -18.28
C ALA A 164 -9.06 -5.96 -19.27
N GLY A 165 -8.23 -6.53 -20.15
CA GLY A 165 -8.70 -7.45 -21.19
C GLY A 165 -9.37 -6.76 -22.38
N SER A 166 -9.25 -5.44 -22.50
CA SER A 166 -9.88 -4.63 -23.55
C SER A 166 -9.12 -4.74 -24.88
N LEU A 167 -9.31 -5.86 -25.58
CA LEU A 167 -8.68 -6.11 -26.89
C LEU A 167 -9.03 -5.01 -27.92
N GLU A 168 -10.26 -4.48 -27.87
CA GLU A 168 -10.73 -3.41 -28.74
C GLU A 168 -9.89 -2.15 -28.57
N VAL A 169 -9.71 -1.69 -27.33
CA VAL A 169 -8.89 -0.51 -27.02
C VAL A 169 -7.43 -0.74 -27.34
N LEU A 170 -6.89 -1.92 -27.03
CA LEU A 170 -5.49 -2.25 -27.30
C LEU A 170 -5.19 -2.29 -28.81
N SER A 171 -6.06 -2.92 -29.59
CA SER A 171 -5.93 -2.99 -31.05
C SER A 171 -6.12 -1.62 -31.72
N TRP A 172 -7.08 -0.83 -31.23
CA TRP A 172 -7.26 0.58 -31.62
C TRP A 172 -6.00 1.42 -31.34
N ALA A 173 -5.41 1.26 -30.16
CA ALA A 173 -4.23 2.02 -29.76
C ALA A 173 -3.04 1.66 -30.66
N ARG A 174 -2.88 0.36 -30.94
CA ARG A 174 -1.84 -0.12 -31.86
C ARG A 174 -2.01 0.40 -33.28
N ALA A 175 -3.24 0.43 -33.80
CA ALA A 175 -3.52 0.94 -35.15
C ALA A 175 -3.14 2.43 -35.31
N ARG A 176 -3.15 3.20 -34.22
CA ARG A 176 -2.71 4.60 -34.18
C ARG A 176 -1.21 4.80 -33.95
N GLY A 177 -0.46 3.71 -33.83
CA GLY A 177 0.98 3.76 -33.63
C GLY A 177 1.41 4.08 -32.19
N TYR A 178 0.51 3.97 -31.20
CA TYR A 178 0.93 4.11 -29.81
C TYR A 178 1.92 2.99 -29.44
N ALA A 179 2.96 3.38 -28.71
CA ALA A 179 4.02 2.47 -28.29
C ALA A 179 3.52 1.51 -27.18
N TRP A 180 4.07 0.31 -27.19
CA TRP A 180 3.94 -0.70 -26.14
C TRP A 180 5.31 -1.27 -25.78
N ASP A 181 5.37 -2.01 -24.67
CA ASP A 181 6.58 -2.64 -24.15
C ASP A 181 6.25 -3.97 -23.45
N GLU A 182 7.24 -4.59 -22.81
CA GLU A 182 7.12 -5.87 -22.10
C GLU A 182 6.07 -5.83 -20.99
N ARG A 183 5.77 -4.64 -20.44
CA ARG A 183 4.76 -4.46 -19.40
C ARG A 183 3.36 -4.63 -19.95
N THR A 184 3.11 -4.39 -21.24
CA THR A 184 1.82 -4.68 -21.87
C THR A 184 1.51 -6.18 -21.83
N CYS A 185 2.47 -7.05 -22.20
CA CYS A 185 2.30 -8.49 -22.07
C CYS A 185 2.17 -8.93 -20.61
N SER A 186 2.98 -8.35 -19.72
CA SER A 186 2.90 -8.66 -18.28
C SER A 186 1.53 -8.30 -17.69
N SER A 187 0.96 -7.15 -18.05
CA SER A 187 -0.37 -6.74 -17.59
C SER A 187 -1.50 -7.63 -18.10
N ALA A 188 -1.45 -8.06 -19.37
CA ALA A 188 -2.40 -9.08 -19.87
C ALA A 188 -2.28 -10.39 -19.09
N ALA A 189 -1.05 -10.80 -18.76
CA ALA A 189 -0.80 -12.02 -18.02
C ALA A 189 -1.27 -11.94 -16.55
N GLU A 190 -1.12 -10.79 -15.91
CA GLU A 190 -1.61 -10.50 -14.56
C GLU A 190 -3.15 -10.55 -14.49
N GLY A 191 -3.83 -9.91 -15.45
CA GLY A 191 -5.29 -9.93 -15.58
C GLY A 191 -5.87 -11.30 -15.94
N GLY A 192 -5.05 -12.21 -16.50
CA GLY A 192 -5.51 -13.53 -16.96
C GLY A 192 -6.11 -13.50 -18.38
N HIS A 193 -5.86 -12.43 -19.14
CA HIS A 193 -6.43 -12.21 -20.47
C HIS A 193 -5.58 -12.89 -21.55
N LEU A 194 -5.69 -14.21 -21.65
CA LEU A 194 -4.90 -15.04 -22.56
C LEU A 194 -5.08 -14.67 -24.05
N ASP A 195 -6.30 -14.30 -24.44
CA ASP A 195 -6.64 -13.83 -25.78
C ASP A 195 -5.92 -12.51 -26.13
N VAL A 196 -5.92 -11.56 -25.21
CA VAL A 196 -5.19 -10.29 -25.36
C VAL A 196 -3.69 -10.53 -25.41
N LEU A 197 -3.16 -11.39 -24.55
CA LEU A 197 -1.74 -11.75 -24.56
C LEU A 197 -1.32 -12.41 -25.89
N LYS A 198 -2.11 -13.38 -26.38
CA LYS A 198 -1.90 -14.02 -27.68
C LYS A 198 -1.88 -12.99 -28.81
N TRP A 199 -2.85 -12.08 -28.82
CA TRP A 199 -2.95 -11.04 -29.84
C TRP A 199 -1.75 -10.09 -29.78
N ALA A 200 -1.36 -9.61 -28.58
CA ALA A 200 -0.23 -8.71 -28.40
C ALA A 200 1.07 -9.34 -28.93
N ARG A 201 1.28 -10.64 -28.65
CA ARG A 201 2.44 -11.40 -29.13
C ARG A 201 2.45 -11.57 -30.64
N GLN A 202 1.33 -11.88 -31.26
CA GLN A 202 1.20 -11.98 -32.72
C GLN A 202 1.54 -10.67 -33.44
N HIS A 203 1.32 -9.53 -32.77
CA HIS A 203 1.58 -8.20 -33.33
C HIS A 203 2.97 -7.63 -32.95
N GLY A 204 3.82 -8.43 -32.31
CA GLY A 204 5.21 -8.08 -32.01
C GLY A 204 5.40 -7.29 -30.71
N CYS A 205 4.45 -7.33 -29.77
CA CYS A 205 4.69 -6.84 -28.41
C CYS A 205 5.76 -7.71 -27.73
N PRO A 206 6.85 -7.14 -27.19
CA PRO A 206 7.87 -7.92 -26.50
C PRO A 206 7.33 -8.46 -25.16
N TRP A 207 8.01 -9.45 -24.60
CA TRP A 207 7.77 -10.01 -23.28
C TRP A 207 9.11 -10.35 -22.61
N ASP A 208 9.07 -10.60 -21.31
CA ASP A 208 10.24 -10.97 -20.50
C ASP A 208 9.83 -11.89 -19.35
N VAL A 209 10.77 -12.16 -18.42
CA VAL A 209 10.54 -13.02 -17.25
C VAL A 209 9.37 -12.56 -16.39
N ARG A 210 9.06 -11.26 -16.39
CA ARG A 210 7.97 -10.70 -15.60
C ARG A 210 6.62 -11.25 -16.04
N THR A 211 6.44 -11.56 -17.33
CA THR A 211 5.18 -12.12 -17.86
C THR A 211 4.83 -13.45 -17.17
N CYS A 212 5.81 -14.34 -17.00
CA CYS A 212 5.60 -15.59 -16.25
C CYS A 212 5.45 -15.34 -14.75
N THR A 213 6.26 -14.44 -14.18
CA THR A 213 6.21 -14.13 -12.74
C THR A 213 4.85 -13.57 -12.31
N VAL A 214 4.26 -12.64 -13.05
CA VAL A 214 2.95 -12.07 -12.71
C VAL A 214 1.79 -13.02 -13.02
N ALA A 215 1.88 -13.84 -14.08
CA ALA A 215 0.90 -14.92 -14.29
C ALA A 215 0.89 -15.88 -13.09
N ALA A 216 2.07 -16.20 -12.57
CA ALA A 216 2.22 -17.08 -11.42
C ALA A 216 1.73 -16.44 -10.11
N ALA A 217 2.05 -15.16 -9.90
CA ALA A 217 1.59 -14.35 -8.77
C ALA A 217 0.06 -14.22 -8.72
N SER A 218 -0.59 -14.10 -9.88
CA SER A 218 -2.06 -13.95 -10.01
C SER A 218 -2.80 -15.27 -10.17
N GLY A 219 -2.11 -16.42 -10.04
CA GLY A 219 -2.75 -17.74 -10.10
C GLY A 219 -3.22 -18.16 -11.50
N ARG A 220 -2.77 -17.49 -12.56
CA ARG A 220 -3.21 -17.70 -13.96
C ARG A 220 -2.46 -18.86 -14.60
N LEU A 221 -2.80 -20.09 -14.22
CA LEU A 221 -2.11 -21.31 -14.66
C LEU A 221 -2.19 -21.53 -16.18
N ASP A 222 -3.34 -21.22 -16.79
CA ASP A 222 -3.58 -21.33 -18.23
C ASP A 222 -2.71 -20.36 -19.04
N VAL A 223 -2.60 -19.11 -18.56
CA VAL A 223 -1.69 -18.11 -19.13
C VAL A 223 -0.24 -18.55 -19.00
N LEU A 224 0.17 -19.01 -17.81
CA LEU A 224 1.54 -19.44 -17.56
C LEU A 224 1.93 -20.64 -18.45
N LYS A 225 1.04 -21.63 -18.59
CA LYS A 225 1.20 -22.76 -19.52
C LYS A 225 1.44 -22.28 -20.94
N TRP A 226 0.55 -21.43 -21.45
CA TRP A 226 0.66 -20.93 -22.81
C TRP A 226 1.92 -20.09 -23.02
N ALA A 227 2.26 -19.21 -22.06
CA ALA A 227 3.48 -18.41 -22.14
C ALA A 227 4.72 -19.32 -22.20
N ARG A 228 4.75 -20.38 -21.40
CA ARG A 228 5.85 -21.34 -21.41
C ARG A 228 5.94 -22.13 -22.72
N ASP A 229 4.81 -22.59 -23.24
CA ASP A 229 4.75 -23.33 -24.52
C ASP A 229 5.21 -22.49 -25.72
N ASN A 230 5.30 -21.17 -25.55
CA ASN A 230 5.76 -20.22 -26.56
C ASN A 230 7.12 -19.59 -26.20
N ASP A 231 7.93 -20.27 -25.37
CA ASP A 231 9.30 -19.87 -25.00
C ASP A 231 9.42 -18.55 -24.25
N CYS A 232 8.36 -18.11 -23.54
CA CYS A 232 8.50 -17.03 -22.58
C CYS A 232 9.53 -17.44 -21.50
N PRO A 233 10.52 -16.59 -21.19
CA PRO A 233 11.49 -16.89 -20.15
C PRO A 233 10.81 -16.85 -18.77
N TRP A 234 11.37 -17.62 -17.83
CA TRP A 234 10.98 -17.65 -16.42
C TRP A 234 12.23 -17.82 -15.54
N ASP A 235 12.10 -17.54 -14.25
CA ASP A 235 13.18 -17.70 -13.29
C ASP A 235 12.62 -18.09 -11.90
N ALA A 236 13.47 -18.04 -10.86
CA ALA A 236 13.06 -18.43 -9.51
C ALA A 236 11.94 -17.55 -8.93
N TRP A 237 11.75 -16.33 -9.44
CA TRP A 237 10.65 -15.45 -9.02
C TRP A 237 9.28 -15.99 -9.41
N THR A 238 9.19 -16.73 -10.52
CA THR A 238 7.94 -17.38 -10.93
C THR A 238 7.45 -18.36 -9.84
N CYS A 239 8.36 -19.16 -9.28
CA CYS A 239 8.03 -20.02 -8.13
C CYS A 239 7.80 -19.21 -6.85
N ALA A 240 8.65 -18.21 -6.59
CA ALA A 240 8.59 -17.45 -5.34
C ALA A 240 7.31 -16.63 -5.18
N GLU A 241 6.81 -16.00 -6.25
CA GLU A 241 5.55 -15.25 -6.22
C GLU A 241 4.34 -16.18 -6.20
N ALA A 242 4.34 -17.30 -6.93
CA ALA A 242 3.29 -18.32 -6.76
C ALA A 242 3.18 -18.80 -5.31
N ALA A 243 4.33 -18.96 -4.65
CA ALA A 243 4.40 -19.36 -3.25
C ALA A 243 3.93 -18.25 -2.29
N ARG A 244 4.25 -16.99 -2.59
CA ARG A 244 3.80 -15.80 -1.83
C ARG A 244 2.29 -15.63 -1.84
N PHE A 245 1.64 -15.84 -2.98
CA PHE A 245 0.21 -15.58 -3.16
C PHE A 245 -0.67 -16.82 -2.95
N GLY A 246 -0.10 -17.93 -2.49
CA GLY A 246 -0.90 -19.10 -2.09
C GLY A 246 -1.28 -20.03 -3.25
N HIS A 247 -0.67 -19.89 -4.43
CA HIS A 247 -1.02 -20.64 -5.63
C HIS A 247 -0.24 -21.96 -5.74
N LEU A 248 -0.57 -22.93 -4.87
CA LEU A 248 0.10 -24.23 -4.81
C LEU A 248 0.06 -24.99 -6.14
N GLU A 249 -1.08 -25.00 -6.84
CA GLU A 249 -1.21 -25.70 -8.13
C GLU A 249 -0.29 -25.11 -9.21
N VAL A 250 -0.17 -23.78 -9.24
CA VAL A 250 0.74 -23.07 -10.15
C VAL A 250 2.19 -23.42 -9.83
N LEU A 251 2.57 -23.36 -8.55
CA LEU A 251 3.91 -23.69 -8.10
C LEU A 251 4.27 -25.16 -8.43
N GLN A 252 3.37 -26.09 -8.19
CA GLN A 252 3.53 -27.50 -8.53
C GLN A 252 3.78 -27.69 -10.03
N TRP A 253 2.94 -27.06 -10.86
CA TRP A 253 3.08 -27.14 -12.31
C TRP A 253 4.39 -26.50 -12.77
N ALA A 254 4.73 -25.28 -12.33
CA ALA A 254 5.95 -24.59 -12.70
C ALA A 254 7.19 -25.43 -12.36
N ARG A 255 7.22 -26.01 -11.14
CA ARG A 255 8.33 -26.86 -10.71
C ARG A 255 8.46 -28.13 -11.54
N ASN A 256 7.35 -28.82 -11.81
CA ASN A 256 7.35 -30.05 -12.61
C ASN A 256 7.78 -29.81 -14.06
N ASN A 257 7.66 -28.58 -14.57
CA ASN A 257 8.08 -28.20 -15.92
C ASN A 257 9.47 -27.55 -15.98
N GLY A 258 10.25 -27.64 -14.90
CA GLY A 258 11.66 -27.23 -14.89
C GLY A 258 11.88 -25.76 -14.53
N CYS A 259 10.88 -25.05 -14.01
CA CYS A 259 11.11 -23.73 -13.43
C CYS A 259 12.09 -23.85 -12.24
N PRO A 260 13.15 -23.02 -12.18
CA PRO A 260 14.02 -23.00 -11.03
C PRO A 260 13.28 -22.48 -9.78
N TRP A 261 13.81 -22.83 -8.62
CA TRP A 261 13.39 -22.29 -7.33
C TRP A 261 14.63 -22.10 -6.45
N ASN A 262 14.48 -21.32 -5.38
CA ASN A 262 15.52 -21.07 -4.39
C ASN A 262 14.87 -20.79 -3.02
N ASP A 263 15.68 -20.40 -2.05
CA ASP A 263 15.30 -20.03 -0.69
C ASP A 263 14.21 -18.95 -0.63
N LEU A 264 14.12 -18.07 -1.64
CA LEU A 264 13.04 -17.10 -1.76
C LEU A 264 11.66 -17.76 -1.87
N THR A 265 11.55 -18.96 -2.44
CA THR A 265 10.27 -19.67 -2.53
C THR A 265 9.74 -20.01 -1.14
N CYS A 266 10.61 -20.47 -0.24
CA CYS A 266 10.24 -20.76 1.14
C CYS A 266 9.99 -19.46 1.94
N SER A 267 10.86 -18.45 1.81
CA SER A 267 10.71 -17.21 2.59
C SER A 267 9.49 -16.40 2.19
N ARG A 268 9.11 -16.38 0.92
CA ARG A 268 7.88 -15.75 0.43
C ARG A 268 6.61 -16.48 0.88
N ALA A 269 6.60 -17.81 0.87
CA ALA A 269 5.51 -18.60 1.45
C ALA A 269 5.38 -18.35 2.96
N ALA A 270 6.51 -18.24 3.65
CA ALA A 270 6.56 -17.95 5.08
C ALA A 270 6.04 -16.55 5.41
N HIS A 271 6.42 -15.53 4.62
CA HIS A 271 5.93 -14.15 4.75
C HIS A 271 4.40 -14.06 4.70
N ALA A 272 3.77 -14.84 3.81
CA ALA A 272 2.32 -14.83 3.61
C ALA A 272 1.57 -15.90 4.43
N GLY A 273 2.27 -16.65 5.29
CA GLY A 273 1.64 -17.62 6.20
C GLY A 273 1.17 -18.91 5.52
N HIS A 274 1.63 -19.20 4.31
CA HIS A 274 1.19 -20.37 3.52
C HIS A 274 1.91 -21.65 3.93
N LEU A 275 1.61 -22.15 5.13
CA LEU A 275 2.26 -23.33 5.72
C LEU A 275 2.20 -24.58 4.83
N GLN A 276 1.10 -24.83 4.13
CA GLN A 276 0.96 -26.00 3.25
C GLN A 276 1.91 -25.92 2.04
N ILE A 277 2.09 -24.72 1.48
CA ILE A 277 3.05 -24.48 0.40
C ILE A 277 4.48 -24.69 0.91
N LEU A 278 4.79 -24.15 2.10
CA LEU A 278 6.10 -24.31 2.70
C LEU A 278 6.42 -25.79 2.96
N LYS A 279 5.49 -26.55 3.54
CA LYS A 279 5.62 -28.01 3.74
C LYS A 279 5.91 -28.72 2.42
N TRP A 280 5.09 -28.48 1.41
CA TRP A 280 5.25 -29.11 0.10
C TRP A 280 6.60 -28.76 -0.56
N ALA A 281 7.02 -27.49 -0.50
CA ALA A 281 8.29 -27.05 -1.06
C ALA A 281 9.48 -27.75 -0.35
N ARG A 282 9.40 -27.89 0.98
CA ARG A 282 10.43 -28.56 1.79
C ARG A 282 10.50 -30.06 1.53
N GLU A 283 9.37 -30.74 1.43
CA GLU A 283 9.30 -32.17 1.07
C GLU A 283 9.94 -32.46 -0.29
N ARG A 284 9.92 -31.47 -1.20
CA ARG A 284 10.52 -31.58 -2.53
C ARG A 284 11.95 -31.04 -2.63
N GLY A 285 12.56 -30.69 -1.50
CA GLY A 285 13.96 -30.27 -1.43
C GLY A 285 14.21 -28.82 -1.89
N CYS A 286 13.22 -27.94 -1.85
CA CYS A 286 13.45 -26.51 -2.00
C CYS A 286 14.35 -26.01 -0.85
N PRO A 287 15.46 -25.31 -1.12
CA PRO A 287 16.32 -24.79 -0.06
C PRO A 287 15.58 -23.76 0.81
N TRP A 288 16.07 -23.56 2.03
CA TRP A 288 15.65 -22.48 2.93
C TRP A 288 16.86 -22.00 3.72
N ASN A 289 16.74 -20.83 4.33
CA ASN A 289 17.72 -20.20 5.21
C ASN A 289 16.97 -19.38 6.27
N GLU A 290 17.70 -18.60 7.05
CA GLU A 290 17.21 -17.77 8.16
C GLU A 290 16.06 -16.85 7.72
N LEU A 291 16.08 -16.42 6.44
CA LEU A 291 15.02 -15.58 5.87
C LEU A 291 13.63 -16.22 5.97
N ALA A 292 13.50 -17.54 5.95
CA ALA A 292 12.19 -18.16 6.10
C ALA A 292 11.60 -17.92 7.51
N CYS A 293 12.42 -18.01 8.56
CA CYS A 293 12.00 -17.68 9.93
C CYS A 293 11.78 -16.17 10.07
N THR A 294 12.68 -15.35 9.55
CA THR A 294 12.58 -13.88 9.59
C THR A 294 11.32 -13.37 8.90
N GLN A 295 10.96 -13.93 7.74
CA GLN A 295 9.74 -13.56 7.03
C GLN A 295 8.47 -14.08 7.71
N ALA A 296 8.50 -15.29 8.29
CA ALA A 296 7.38 -15.79 9.10
C ALA A 296 7.11 -14.87 10.31
N ALA A 297 8.18 -14.38 10.93
CA ALA A 297 8.11 -13.49 12.07
C ALA A 297 7.59 -12.10 11.70
N LEU A 298 8.04 -11.56 10.57
CA LEU A 298 7.53 -10.31 9.99
C LEU A 298 6.04 -10.39 9.65
N GLY A 299 5.55 -11.52 9.16
CA GLY A 299 4.13 -11.75 8.86
C GLY A 299 3.27 -12.14 10.08
N GLY A 300 3.88 -12.32 11.24
CA GLY A 300 3.14 -12.69 12.47
C GLY A 300 2.66 -14.13 12.49
N HIS A 301 3.23 -15.00 11.67
CA HIS A 301 2.76 -16.37 11.47
C HIS A 301 3.41 -17.35 12.44
N LEU A 302 3.03 -17.28 13.72
CA LEU A 302 3.62 -18.09 14.79
C LEU A 302 3.60 -19.59 14.48
N ASP A 303 2.45 -20.17 14.12
CA ASP A 303 2.31 -21.61 13.83
C ASP A 303 3.28 -22.09 12.74
N LEU A 304 3.49 -21.24 11.72
CA LEU A 304 4.41 -21.51 10.63
C LEU A 304 5.85 -21.44 11.10
N LEU A 305 6.19 -20.44 11.92
CA LEU A 305 7.50 -20.29 12.52
C LEU A 305 7.82 -21.49 13.44
N GLU A 306 6.88 -21.92 14.29
CA GLU A 306 7.07 -23.11 15.12
C GLU A 306 7.36 -24.35 14.28
N TRP A 307 6.60 -24.53 13.20
CA TRP A 307 6.80 -25.66 12.29
C TRP A 307 8.16 -25.57 11.61
N ALA A 308 8.57 -24.41 11.10
CA ALA A 308 9.86 -24.22 10.45
C ALA A 308 11.02 -24.55 11.40
N ARG A 309 10.93 -24.11 12.66
CA ARG A 309 11.92 -24.40 13.70
C ARG A 309 12.00 -25.87 14.09
N ARG A 310 10.85 -26.53 14.29
CA ARG A 310 10.79 -27.98 14.54
C ARG A 310 11.41 -28.80 13.42
N ASN A 311 11.45 -28.26 12.20
CA ASN A 311 12.00 -28.94 11.02
C ASN A 311 13.43 -28.49 10.67
N GLY A 312 14.09 -27.73 11.56
CA GLY A 312 15.51 -27.38 11.41
C GLY A 312 15.79 -26.20 10.48
N CYS A 313 14.82 -25.33 10.22
CA CYS A 313 15.08 -24.04 9.56
C CYS A 313 15.92 -23.16 10.51
N PRO A 314 17.08 -22.62 10.10
CA PRO A 314 17.85 -21.73 10.95
C PRO A 314 17.10 -20.41 11.20
N TRP A 315 17.51 -19.70 12.25
CA TRP A 315 17.06 -18.35 12.59
C TRP A 315 18.24 -17.53 13.12
N ASP A 316 18.07 -16.22 13.18
CA ASP A 316 19.04 -15.24 13.65
C ASP A 316 18.32 -14.07 14.35
N GLU A 317 19.07 -13.07 14.79
CA GLU A 317 18.59 -11.87 15.47
C GLU A 317 17.50 -11.14 14.65
N ALA A 318 17.58 -11.25 13.32
CA ALA A 318 16.60 -10.64 12.42
C ALA A 318 15.19 -11.23 12.60
N THR A 319 15.07 -12.46 13.08
CA THR A 319 13.76 -13.06 13.39
C THR A 319 13.05 -12.28 14.51
N CYS A 320 13.76 -11.95 15.59
CA CYS A 320 13.23 -11.14 16.69
C CYS A 320 12.99 -9.70 16.23
N SER A 321 13.95 -9.09 15.54
CA SER A 321 13.87 -7.68 15.17
C SER A 321 12.78 -7.40 14.13
N MET A 322 12.49 -8.34 13.22
CA MET A 322 11.36 -8.22 12.29
C MET A 322 10.00 -8.49 12.94
N ALA A 323 9.90 -9.39 13.93
CA ALA A 323 8.69 -9.52 14.73
C ALA A 323 8.39 -8.21 15.49
N ALA A 324 9.44 -7.56 16.00
CA ALA A 324 9.33 -6.30 16.71
C ALA A 324 8.94 -5.13 15.80
N ARG A 325 9.55 -5.07 14.61
CA ARG A 325 9.17 -4.14 13.53
C ARG A 325 7.70 -4.20 13.17
N ALA A 326 7.13 -5.40 13.07
CA ALA A 326 5.72 -5.60 12.69
C ALA A 326 4.75 -5.58 13.88
N GLY A 327 5.23 -5.34 15.11
CA GLY A 327 4.38 -5.28 16.30
C GLY A 327 3.86 -6.65 16.78
N HIS A 328 4.44 -7.75 16.30
CA HIS A 328 3.98 -9.11 16.60
C HIS A 328 4.57 -9.62 17.92
N LEU A 329 4.15 -9.00 19.04
CA LEU A 329 4.63 -9.31 20.40
C LEU A 329 4.56 -10.81 20.75
N HIS A 330 3.48 -11.49 20.35
CA HIS A 330 3.30 -12.92 20.62
C HIS A 330 4.35 -13.80 19.92
N VAL A 331 4.76 -13.43 18.71
CA VAL A 331 5.86 -14.11 17.99
C VAL A 331 7.18 -13.83 18.67
N LEU A 332 7.45 -12.57 19.03
CA LEU A 332 8.70 -12.19 19.69
C LEU A 332 8.86 -12.92 21.04
N LYS A 333 7.81 -12.94 21.87
CA LYS A 333 7.78 -13.69 23.14
C LYS A 333 8.14 -15.15 22.94
N TRP A 334 7.54 -15.79 21.94
CA TRP A 334 7.80 -17.19 21.65
C TRP A 334 9.22 -17.40 21.11
N ALA A 335 9.69 -16.56 20.20
CA ALA A 335 11.03 -16.67 19.62
C ALA A 335 12.11 -16.55 20.71
N HIS A 336 11.99 -15.53 21.57
CA HIS A 336 12.89 -15.32 22.71
C HIS A 336 12.86 -16.51 23.69
N ALA A 337 11.66 -16.96 24.09
CA ALA A 337 11.50 -18.10 25.00
C ALA A 337 12.07 -19.42 24.45
N ASN A 338 12.22 -19.54 23.12
CA ASN A 338 12.81 -20.71 22.47
C ASN A 338 14.27 -20.50 22.05
N GLY A 339 14.93 -19.45 22.56
CA GLY A 339 16.36 -19.22 22.37
C GLY A 339 16.74 -18.62 21.01
N CYS A 340 15.81 -17.92 20.34
CA CYS A 340 16.17 -17.06 19.23
C CYS A 340 17.01 -15.88 19.77
N PRO A 341 18.18 -15.60 19.19
CA PRO A 341 18.95 -14.44 19.62
C PRO A 341 18.19 -13.15 19.25
N TRP A 342 18.55 -12.07 19.93
CA TRP A 342 18.05 -10.71 19.69
C TRP A 342 19.16 -9.70 19.95
N ASP A 343 19.06 -8.53 19.36
CA ASP A 343 20.02 -7.44 19.49
C ASP A 343 19.31 -6.08 19.60
N GLU A 344 20.10 -5.02 19.67
CA GLU A 344 19.64 -3.61 19.76
C GLU A 344 18.59 -3.23 18.71
N TRP A 345 18.64 -3.85 17.53
CA TRP A 345 17.69 -3.58 16.45
C TRP A 345 16.27 -4.02 16.81
N THR A 346 16.10 -4.96 17.73
CA THR A 346 14.77 -5.35 18.22
C THR A 346 14.05 -4.16 18.85
N CYS A 347 14.73 -3.41 19.72
CA CYS A 347 14.20 -2.20 20.33
C CYS A 347 14.12 -1.06 19.33
N THR A 348 15.16 -0.83 18.51
CA THR A 348 15.18 0.27 17.52
C THR A 348 14.03 0.14 16.51
N TRP A 349 13.76 -1.06 15.98
CA TRP A 349 12.65 -1.27 15.05
C TRP A 349 11.29 -1.22 15.73
N ALA A 350 11.17 -1.65 17.00
CA ALA A 350 9.93 -1.45 17.75
C ALA A 350 9.63 0.04 17.91
N ALA A 351 10.63 0.85 18.25
CA ALA A 351 10.49 2.30 18.41
C ALA A 351 10.14 2.99 17.08
N LEU A 352 10.92 2.74 16.02
CA LEU A 352 10.72 3.36 14.70
C LEU A 352 9.32 3.12 14.12
N PHE A 353 8.76 1.95 14.38
CA PHE A 353 7.44 1.56 13.85
C PHE A 353 6.30 1.75 14.86
N GLY A 354 6.55 2.44 15.99
CA GLY A 354 5.51 2.80 16.96
C GLY A 354 4.95 1.63 17.77
N ASN A 355 5.68 0.51 17.87
CA ASN A 355 5.23 -0.70 18.56
C ASN A 355 5.56 -0.67 20.05
N LEU A 356 4.99 0.29 20.79
CA LEU A 356 5.29 0.55 22.20
C LEU A 356 5.20 -0.70 23.09
N ARG A 357 4.14 -1.50 22.95
CA ARG A 357 3.97 -2.75 23.74
C ARG A 357 5.07 -3.78 23.50
N VAL A 358 5.68 -3.77 22.32
CA VAL A 358 6.83 -4.63 22.02
C VAL A 358 8.08 -4.06 22.68
N LEU A 359 8.28 -2.74 22.57
CA LEU A 359 9.42 -2.04 23.15
C LEU A 359 9.46 -2.19 24.68
N GLU A 360 8.35 -1.90 25.38
CA GLU A 360 8.20 -2.09 26.82
C GLU A 360 8.54 -3.53 27.23
N TRP A 361 7.99 -4.51 26.52
CA TRP A 361 8.24 -5.91 26.84
C TRP A 361 9.69 -6.32 26.57
N ALA A 362 10.30 -5.86 25.47
CA ALA A 362 11.70 -6.16 25.16
C ALA A 362 12.64 -5.56 26.22
N ARG A 363 12.37 -4.32 26.68
CA ARG A 363 13.11 -3.65 27.76
C ARG A 363 12.99 -4.41 29.08
N GLN A 364 11.78 -4.81 29.47
CA GLN A 364 11.52 -5.61 30.68
C GLN A 364 12.21 -6.98 30.69
N ASN A 365 12.70 -7.45 29.55
CA ASN A 365 13.36 -8.75 29.41
C ASN A 365 14.84 -8.57 29.00
N ASP A 366 15.45 -7.43 29.33
CA ASP A 366 16.89 -7.16 29.16
C ASP A 366 17.36 -7.22 27.70
N CYS A 367 16.48 -6.89 26.73
CA CYS A 367 16.91 -6.74 25.34
C CYS A 367 17.91 -5.58 25.24
N PRO A 368 19.08 -5.77 24.61
CA PRO A 368 20.01 -4.68 24.34
C PRO A 368 19.28 -3.55 23.60
N TRP A 369 19.68 -2.31 23.86
CA TRP A 369 19.16 -1.16 23.15
C TRP A 369 20.21 -0.05 23.11
N ASP A 370 20.13 0.80 22.09
CA ASP A 370 20.96 1.98 21.91
C ASP A 370 20.03 3.19 21.85
N LYS A 371 20.09 4.00 22.90
CA LYS A 371 19.24 5.18 23.10
C LYS A 371 19.30 6.14 21.92
N SER A 372 20.51 6.45 21.45
CA SER A 372 20.72 7.37 20.32
C SER A 372 20.11 6.85 19.02
N LYS A 373 20.15 5.52 18.79
CA LYS A 373 19.50 4.91 17.62
C LYS A 373 17.97 4.92 17.73
N CYS A 374 17.43 4.74 18.93
CA CYS A 374 15.99 4.83 19.17
C CYS A 374 15.47 6.27 19.02
N GLU A 375 16.22 7.27 19.49
CA GLU A 375 15.89 8.70 19.33
C GLU A 375 15.99 9.16 17.87
N ALA A 376 17.07 8.79 17.17
CA ALA A 376 17.21 9.08 15.75
C ALA A 376 16.09 8.42 14.92
N ALA A 377 15.63 7.25 15.35
CA ALA A 377 14.47 6.60 14.77
C ALA A 377 13.16 7.36 15.05
N THR A 378 13.01 7.98 16.22
CA THR A 378 11.85 8.82 16.53
C THR A 378 11.88 10.19 15.87
N ASP A 379 13.06 10.76 15.60
CA ASP A 379 13.25 12.09 15.01
C ASP A 379 13.23 12.09 13.48
N ALA A 380 13.46 10.93 12.85
CA ALA A 380 13.24 10.80 11.41
C ALA A 380 11.76 11.13 11.11
N ASP A 381 11.53 12.17 10.31
CA ASP A 381 10.24 12.71 9.81
C ASP A 381 9.41 11.70 8.96
N PHE A 382 9.40 10.43 9.35
CA PHE A 382 8.45 9.44 8.87
C PHE A 382 7.16 9.62 9.66
N GLN A 383 6.03 9.77 8.97
CA GLN A 383 4.69 10.03 9.51
C GLN A 383 4.12 8.93 10.46
N ALA A 384 4.96 8.02 10.97
CA ALA A 384 4.55 6.79 11.64
C ALA A 384 5.07 6.61 13.08
N THR A 385 6.01 7.43 13.57
CA THR A 385 6.43 7.34 14.97
C THR A 385 5.36 7.95 15.88
N SER A 386 4.77 7.10 16.72
CA SER A 386 3.71 7.53 17.63
C SER A 386 4.27 8.51 18.66
N ARG A 387 3.51 9.58 18.92
CA ARG A 387 3.80 10.54 19.99
C ARG A 387 4.09 9.84 21.32
N GLU A 388 3.37 8.77 21.59
CA GLU A 388 3.51 7.93 22.78
C GLU A 388 4.91 7.31 22.91
N VAL A 389 5.56 6.90 21.81
CA VAL A 389 6.93 6.35 21.86
C VAL A 389 7.97 7.45 22.09
N ARG A 390 7.73 8.66 21.57
CA ARG A 390 8.60 9.83 21.85
C ARG A 390 8.49 10.27 23.31
N GLU A 391 7.26 10.37 23.82
CA GLU A 391 7.01 10.71 25.23
C GLU A 391 7.62 9.64 26.15
N TRP A 392 7.43 8.35 25.83
CA TRP A 392 8.07 7.26 26.57
C TRP A 392 9.61 7.35 26.56
N ALA A 393 10.23 7.64 25.41
CA ALA A 393 11.69 7.74 25.32
C ALA A 393 12.26 8.92 26.13
N HIS A 394 11.52 10.03 26.22
CA HIS A 394 11.90 11.19 27.04
C HIS A 394 11.64 10.98 28.54
N GLU A 395 10.56 10.31 28.94
CA GLU A 395 10.28 10.02 30.35
C GLU A 395 11.34 9.10 30.98
N GLU A 396 11.79 8.08 30.24
CA GLU A 396 12.85 7.17 30.71
C GLU A 396 14.23 7.86 30.80
N GLU A 397 14.46 8.93 30.03
CA GLU A 397 15.67 9.75 30.15
C GLU A 397 15.72 10.50 31.49
N GLU A 398 14.58 11.07 31.92
CA GLU A 398 14.49 11.73 33.22
C GLU A 398 14.71 10.72 34.36
N GLU A 399 14.18 9.49 34.23
CA GLU A 399 14.38 8.44 35.24
C GLU A 399 15.83 7.89 35.29
N GLU A 400 16.47 7.63 34.14
CA GLU A 400 17.88 7.16 34.10
C GLU A 400 18.85 8.24 34.61
N GLU A 401 18.65 9.52 34.26
CA GLU A 401 19.44 10.63 34.79
C GLU A 401 19.22 10.81 36.30
N GLU A 402 17.98 10.69 36.80
CA GLU A 402 17.69 10.75 38.24
C GLU A 402 18.27 9.55 39.01
N GLU A 403 18.28 8.35 38.44
CA GLU A 403 18.94 7.19 39.04
C GLU A 403 20.47 7.33 39.04
N GLU A 404 21.06 7.84 37.96
CA GLU A 404 22.51 8.05 37.87
C GLU A 404 22.95 9.17 38.82
N ASP A 405 22.26 10.32 38.85
CA ASP A 405 22.48 11.40 39.83
C ASP A 405 22.19 10.93 41.26
N GLY A 406 21.19 10.08 41.46
CA GLY A 406 20.85 9.45 42.72
C GLY A 406 21.98 8.54 43.23
N LYS A 407 22.56 7.75 42.34
CA LYS A 407 23.72 6.88 42.58
C LYS A 407 24.98 7.70 42.86
N TYR A 408 25.26 8.74 42.08
CA TYR A 408 26.35 9.69 42.33
C TYR A 408 26.18 10.41 43.68
N ARG A 409 24.96 10.78 44.08
CA ARG A 409 24.66 11.33 45.42
C ARG A 409 24.79 10.29 46.53
N TYR A 410 24.51 9.02 46.25
CA TYR A 410 24.66 7.93 47.22
C TYR A 410 26.14 7.59 47.43
N ASP A 411 26.92 7.47 46.35
CA ASP A 411 28.36 7.21 46.39
C ASP A 411 29.12 8.39 47.04
N MET A 412 28.79 9.64 46.71
CA MET A 412 29.35 10.81 47.44
C MET A 412 28.99 10.81 48.93
N ARG A 413 27.79 10.34 49.31
CA ARG A 413 27.40 10.25 50.73
C ARG A 413 28.07 9.09 51.45
N ALA A 414 28.34 7.98 50.75
CA ALA A 414 29.10 6.85 51.30
C ALA A 414 30.57 7.25 51.53
N ASP A 415 31.20 7.91 50.56
CA ASP A 415 32.58 8.42 50.68
C ASP A 415 32.70 9.50 51.78
N GLN A 416 31.71 10.40 51.90
CA GLN A 416 31.68 11.38 53.00
C GLN A 416 31.38 10.74 54.36
N ALA A 417 30.59 9.67 54.43
CA ALA A 417 30.31 8.96 55.67
C ALA A 417 31.56 8.21 56.18
N ASP A 418 32.34 7.61 55.26
CA ASP A 418 33.59 6.92 55.58
C ASP A 418 34.71 7.92 55.97
N GLU A 419 34.82 9.09 55.32
CA GLU A 419 35.76 10.15 55.73
C GLU A 419 35.42 10.73 57.11
N VAL A 420 34.13 10.99 57.39
CA VAL A 420 33.69 11.52 58.69
C VAL A 420 33.87 10.49 59.81
N ALA A 421 33.63 9.20 59.54
CA ALA A 421 33.87 8.12 60.51
C ALA A 421 35.37 7.97 60.81
N THR A 422 36.22 8.02 59.78
CA THR A 422 37.68 7.92 59.93
C THR A 422 38.25 9.10 60.70
N HIS A 423 37.78 10.32 60.43
CA HIS A 423 38.24 11.53 61.14
C HIS A 423 37.75 11.57 62.60
N HIS A 424 36.54 11.08 62.89
CA HIS A 424 36.05 11.00 64.27
C HIS A 424 36.83 9.97 65.11
N ILE A 425 37.22 8.84 64.50
CA ILE A 425 38.04 7.81 65.15
C ILE A 425 39.45 8.35 65.43
N GLU A 426 40.07 9.06 64.49
CA GLU A 426 41.38 9.69 64.70
C GLU A 426 41.36 10.73 65.83
N ILE A 427 40.32 11.59 65.90
CA ILE A 427 40.16 12.56 66.98
C ILE A 427 39.95 11.89 68.35
N LEU A 428 39.19 10.78 68.39
CA LEU A 428 38.98 10.01 69.63
C LEU A 428 40.26 9.30 70.08
N VAL A 429 41.07 8.78 69.14
CA VAL A 429 42.37 8.16 69.42
C VAL A 429 43.40 9.20 69.87
N GLU A 430 43.43 10.40 69.29
CA GLU A 430 44.33 11.48 69.74
C GLU A 430 43.93 12.05 71.11
N ARG A 431 42.63 12.19 71.40
CA ARG A 431 42.15 12.58 72.74
C ARG A 431 42.48 11.53 73.80
N ALA A 432 42.33 10.25 73.48
CA ALA A 432 42.72 9.16 74.37
C ALA A 432 44.23 9.10 74.65
N ARG A 433 45.07 9.66 73.77
CA ARG A 433 46.53 9.80 73.97
C ARG A 433 46.93 11.07 74.73
N ALA A 434 46.08 12.10 74.71
CA ALA A 434 46.37 13.40 75.34
C ALA A 434 45.94 13.46 76.81
N ASP A 435 44.89 12.72 77.18
CA ASP A 435 44.50 12.51 78.58
C ASP A 435 45.19 11.23 79.08
N ASP A 436 46.11 11.36 80.03
CA ASP A 436 46.91 10.28 80.66
C ASP A 436 46.01 9.33 81.49
N CYS A 437 45.08 8.65 80.81
CA CYS A 437 44.09 7.75 81.37
C CYS A 437 44.60 6.30 81.21
N PRO A 438 44.74 5.53 82.30
CA PRO A 438 45.26 4.18 82.26
C PRO A 438 44.18 3.22 81.77
N ILE A 439 43.99 3.12 80.46
CA ILE A 439 43.22 2.04 79.85
C ILE A 439 44.20 0.93 79.49
N ASP A 440 44.06 -0.18 80.20
CA ASP A 440 44.81 -1.43 80.08
C ASP A 440 44.86 -1.92 78.62
N ALA A 441 46.06 -2.26 78.13
CA ALA A 441 46.34 -2.62 76.74
C ALA A 441 45.61 -3.88 76.25
N ALA A 442 44.83 -4.55 77.11
CA ALA A 442 44.04 -5.72 76.79
C ALA A 442 42.67 -5.43 76.15
N GLU A 443 42.19 -4.18 76.13
CA GLU A 443 40.89 -3.81 75.54
C GLU A 443 40.99 -3.11 74.17
N ALA A 444 42.14 -2.51 73.85
CA ALA A 444 42.40 -1.92 72.52
C ALA A 444 42.41 -2.97 71.40
N GLY A 445 42.82 -4.21 71.70
CA GLY A 445 42.87 -5.32 70.74
C GLY A 445 41.50 -5.94 70.37
N ARG A 446 40.38 -5.48 70.94
CA ARG A 446 39.04 -5.99 70.58
C ARG A 446 38.27 -5.09 69.60
N VAL A 447 38.71 -3.86 69.37
CA VAL A 447 38.07 -2.94 68.41
C VAL A 447 38.60 -3.13 66.99
N GLU A 448 39.83 -3.64 66.83
CA GLU A 448 40.41 -3.94 65.49
C GLU A 448 39.86 -5.22 64.82
N MET A 449 39.07 -6.06 65.50
CA MET A 449 38.56 -7.32 64.93
C MET A 449 37.04 -7.36 64.65
N SER A 450 36.35 -6.22 64.62
CA SER A 450 34.95 -6.18 64.14
C SER A 450 34.64 -5.05 63.16
N LEU A 451 35.65 -4.57 62.42
CA LEU A 451 35.47 -3.76 61.21
C LEU A 451 35.84 -4.60 59.99
#